data_AF-A0A1G8N9T1-F1
#
_entry.id   AF-A0A1G8N9T1-F1
#
_cell.length_a   1.000
_cell.length_b   1.000
_cell.length_c   1.000
_cell.angle_alpha   90.00
_cell.angle_beta   90.00
_cell.angle_gamma   90.00
#
_symmetry.space_group_name_H-M   'P 1'
#
loop_
_entity.id
_entity.type
_entity.pdbx_description
1 polymer ?
#
loop_
_entity_poly.entity_id
_entity_poly.type
_entity_poly.pdbx_seq_one_letter_code
_entity_poly.pdbx_strand_id
1 'polypeptide(L)'
;MPGPPLVAAAHGTASLAGQATIRRLVDLIRSERPELTVSLCFLDVLQPDLEGTLTQHPDAIVVPLLLSTGYHVRTDIPAIVAKYPQVRVTPQLGPERALSQALLTRLQQTKPPVAPRSIALVAGGSTVAEAADDLAAAAADLAELTGLPVQGLTLGDGLTAAVAALDQPAVATYLLAEGFFFTRLQTLCSGLAPVAPVIGAHPEVASLVLRRYDDEVSARL
;
A
#
# COMPACT_ATOMS: atom_id res chain seq x y z
N MET A 1 -15.52 19.34 -18.28
CA MET A 1 -15.92 19.42 -16.86
C MET A 1 -14.82 18.73 -16.05
N PRO A 2 -14.51 19.16 -14.83
CA PRO A 2 -13.64 18.36 -13.97
C PRO A 2 -14.23 16.95 -13.84
N GLY A 3 -13.37 15.92 -13.88
CA GLY A 3 -13.79 14.53 -13.71
C GLY A 3 -14.40 14.29 -12.33
N PRO A 4 -15.01 13.12 -12.09
CA PRO A 4 -15.54 12.77 -10.76
C PRO A 4 -14.47 12.93 -9.67
N PRO A 5 -14.80 13.36 -8.44
CA PRO A 5 -13.81 13.45 -7.36
C PRO A 5 -13.10 12.11 -7.11
N LEU A 6 -11.79 12.16 -6.80
CA LEU A 6 -11.04 11.01 -6.34
C LEU A 6 -11.14 10.93 -4.80
N VAL A 7 -11.64 9.82 -4.28
CA VAL A 7 -11.62 9.50 -2.84
C VAL A 7 -10.53 8.46 -2.59
N ALA A 8 -9.42 8.89 -2.00
CA ALA A 8 -8.31 8.02 -1.61
C ALA A 8 -8.65 7.37 -0.26
N ALA A 9 -8.98 6.07 -0.29
CA ALA A 9 -9.39 5.33 0.90
C ALA A 9 -8.22 4.56 1.50
N ALA A 10 -7.64 5.07 2.59
CA ALA A 10 -6.55 4.41 3.32
C ALA A 10 -7.10 3.55 4.47
N HIS A 11 -6.34 2.54 4.91
CA HIS A 11 -6.74 1.76 6.10
C HIS A 11 -6.89 2.64 7.34
N GLY A 12 -5.94 3.54 7.60
CA GLY A 12 -5.86 4.33 8.83
C GLY A 12 -4.92 3.72 9.88
N THR A 13 -4.31 4.58 10.70
CA THR A 13 -3.31 4.22 11.71
C THR A 13 -3.27 5.25 12.84
N ALA A 14 -3.09 4.78 14.08
CA ALA A 14 -2.91 5.68 15.23
C ALA A 14 -1.52 6.37 15.22
N SER A 15 -0.58 5.90 14.39
CA SER A 15 0.75 6.49 14.26
C SER A 15 0.69 7.86 13.58
N LEU A 16 1.16 8.90 14.27
CA LEU A 16 1.29 10.25 13.71
C LEU A 16 2.21 10.28 12.49
N ALA A 17 3.30 9.51 12.51
CA ALA A 17 4.20 9.38 11.36
C ALA A 17 3.48 8.73 10.17
N GLY A 18 2.71 7.67 10.42
CA GLY A 18 1.92 7.00 9.38
C GLY A 18 0.84 7.91 8.78
N GLN A 19 0.15 8.68 9.62
CA GLN A 19 -0.80 9.69 9.16
C GLN A 19 -0.12 10.75 8.28
N ALA A 20 1.04 11.26 8.70
CA ALA A 20 1.81 12.20 7.89
C ALA A 20 2.25 11.57 6.56
N THR A 21 2.64 10.30 6.55
CA THR A 21 3.00 9.57 5.33
C THR A 21 1.85 9.45 4.34
N ILE A 22 0.64 9.10 4.80
CA ILE A 22 -0.54 9.05 3.92
C ILE A 22 -0.93 10.44 3.42
N ARG A 23 -0.90 11.47 4.28
CA ARG A 23 -1.16 12.85 3.85
C ARG A 23 -0.17 13.30 2.77
N ARG A 24 1.13 13.03 2.95
CA ARG A 24 2.15 13.32 1.93
C ARG A 24 1.88 12.60 0.60
N LEU A 25 1.39 11.36 0.63
CA LEU A 25 1.04 10.64 -0.59
C LEU A 25 -0.14 11.34 -1.32
N VAL A 26 -1.16 11.75 -0.57
CA VAL A 26 -2.31 12.49 -1.12
C VAL A 26 -1.89 13.86 -1.66
N ASP A 27 -0.98 14.55 -0.98
CA ASP A 27 -0.45 15.83 -1.46
C ASP A 27 0.38 15.66 -2.73
N LEU A 28 1.13 14.56 -2.89
CA LEU A 28 1.79 14.22 -4.15
C LEU A 28 0.76 14.01 -5.29
N ILE A 29 -0.31 13.25 -5.04
CA ILE A 29 -1.39 13.02 -6.03
C ILE A 29 -2.01 14.37 -6.47
N ARG A 30 -2.31 15.26 -5.51
CA ARG A 30 -2.82 16.61 -5.79
C ARG A 30 -1.84 17.45 -6.58
N SER A 31 -0.53 17.32 -6.31
CA SER A 31 0.49 18.06 -7.04
C SER A 31 0.64 17.58 -8.49
N GLU A 32 0.44 16.28 -8.74
CA GLU A 32 0.48 15.69 -10.08
C GLU A 32 -0.79 16.02 -10.91
N ARG A 33 -1.94 16.22 -10.24
CA ARG A 33 -3.23 16.59 -10.87
C ARG A 33 -3.93 17.74 -10.13
N PRO A 34 -3.47 19.00 -10.29
CA PRO A 34 -4.00 20.14 -9.54
C PRO A 34 -5.48 20.45 -9.83
N GLU A 35 -6.00 20.02 -10.97
CA GLU A 35 -7.39 20.20 -11.38
C GLU A 35 -8.35 19.13 -10.82
N LEU A 36 -7.81 18.04 -10.27
CA LEU A 36 -8.58 16.93 -9.72
C LEU A 36 -8.94 17.20 -8.25
N THR A 37 -10.23 17.13 -7.92
CA THR A 37 -10.68 17.13 -6.53
C THR A 37 -10.28 15.82 -5.86
N VAL A 38 -9.36 15.87 -4.90
CA VAL A 38 -8.87 14.70 -4.16
C VAL A 38 -9.22 14.80 -2.67
N SER A 39 -10.01 13.86 -2.17
CA SER A 39 -10.39 13.71 -0.77
C SER A 39 -9.73 12.46 -0.15
N LEU A 40 -9.25 12.57 1.08
CA LEU A 40 -8.69 11.45 1.85
C LEU A 40 -9.72 11.00 2.88
N CYS A 41 -10.01 9.71 2.92
CA CYS A 41 -10.79 9.08 3.97
C CYS A 41 -10.07 7.84 4.53
N PHE A 42 -10.61 7.32 5.63
CA PHE A 42 -10.08 6.14 6.29
C PHE A 42 -11.15 5.06 6.40
N LEU A 43 -10.70 3.80 6.32
CA LEU A 43 -11.56 2.62 6.44
C LEU A 43 -11.68 2.19 7.90
N ASP A 44 -10.70 2.55 8.73
CA ASP A 44 -10.64 2.24 10.15
C ASP A 44 -9.79 3.29 10.89
N VAL A 45 -9.83 3.25 12.23
CA VAL A 45 -8.99 4.00 13.19
C VAL A 45 -9.19 5.51 13.22
N LEU A 46 -9.43 6.14 12.06
CA LEU A 46 -9.42 7.59 11.88
C LEU A 46 -10.67 8.08 11.14
N GLN A 47 -10.87 9.39 11.21
CA GLN A 47 -11.91 10.12 10.50
C GLN A 47 -11.26 11.15 9.54
N PRO A 48 -11.95 11.57 8.46
CA PRO A 48 -13.29 11.14 8.05
C PRO A 48 -13.30 9.70 7.54
N ASP A 49 -14.37 8.96 7.82
CA ASP A 49 -14.59 7.63 7.26
C ASP A 49 -15.09 7.68 5.81
N LEU A 50 -15.14 6.52 5.15
CA LEU A 50 -15.58 6.41 3.77
C LEU A 50 -17.03 6.86 3.59
N GLU A 51 -17.96 6.45 4.46
CA GLU A 51 -19.39 6.78 4.34
C GLU A 51 -19.65 8.30 4.48
N GLY A 52 -19.01 8.92 5.48
CA GLY A 52 -19.05 10.37 5.67
C GLY A 52 -18.48 11.13 4.47
N THR A 53 -17.41 10.61 3.87
CA THR A 53 -16.79 11.21 2.68
C THR A 53 -17.67 11.07 1.43
N LEU A 54 -18.26 9.89 1.20
CA LEU A 54 -19.15 9.66 0.05
C LEU A 54 -20.46 10.44 0.14
N THR A 55 -20.91 10.78 1.36
CA THR A 55 -22.05 11.70 1.55
C THR A 55 -21.77 13.09 0.96
N GLN A 56 -20.50 13.54 0.97
CA GLN A 56 -20.08 14.81 0.37
C GLN A 56 -19.73 14.68 -1.12
N HIS A 57 -19.38 13.48 -1.58
CA HIS A 57 -18.99 13.18 -2.95
C HIS A 57 -19.74 11.95 -3.49
N PRO A 58 -21.05 12.06 -3.74
CA PRO A 58 -21.91 10.91 -4.07
C PRO A 58 -21.71 10.35 -5.48
N ASP A 59 -20.81 10.95 -6.27
CA ASP A 59 -20.42 10.57 -7.64
C ASP A 59 -18.92 10.21 -7.77
N ALA A 60 -18.20 10.11 -6.64
CA ALA A 60 -16.75 9.89 -6.62
C ALA A 60 -16.28 8.56 -7.22
N ILE A 61 -15.00 8.54 -7.61
CA ILE A 61 -14.23 7.30 -7.80
C ILE A 61 -13.40 7.07 -6.53
N VAL A 62 -13.66 5.95 -5.87
CA VAL A 62 -12.89 5.48 -4.71
C VAL A 62 -11.67 4.70 -5.19
N VAL A 63 -10.49 5.12 -4.77
CA VAL A 63 -9.24 4.39 -4.98
C VAL A 63 -8.76 3.81 -3.64
N PRO A 64 -8.88 2.48 -3.42
CA PRO A 64 -8.40 1.86 -2.20
C PRO A 64 -6.86 1.87 -2.15
N LEU A 65 -6.29 2.58 -1.17
CA LEU A 65 -4.83 2.63 -0.93
C LEU A 65 -4.35 1.38 -0.18
N LEU A 66 -4.69 0.20 -0.69
CA LEU A 66 -4.43 -1.11 -0.09
C LEU A 66 -3.51 -1.94 -0.98
N LEU A 67 -2.56 -2.66 -0.37
CA LEU A 67 -1.45 -3.34 -1.08
C LEU A 67 -1.75 -4.80 -1.46
N SER A 68 -2.84 -5.35 -0.94
CA SER A 68 -3.28 -6.73 -1.18
C SER A 68 -4.79 -6.81 -0.97
N THR A 69 -5.36 -7.89 -1.49
CA THR A 69 -6.72 -8.32 -1.23
C THR A 69 -6.88 -8.60 0.26
N GLY A 70 -7.95 -8.06 0.85
CA GLY A 70 -8.26 -8.23 2.26
C GLY A 70 -9.72 -7.96 2.53
N TYR A 71 -10.11 -8.05 3.79
CA TYR A 71 -11.50 -7.87 4.23
C TYR A 71 -12.10 -6.54 3.73
N HIS A 72 -11.36 -5.44 3.82
CA HIS A 72 -11.79 -4.12 3.34
C HIS A 72 -12.14 -4.10 1.85
N VAL A 73 -11.32 -4.73 1.02
CA VAL A 73 -11.53 -4.82 -0.44
C VAL A 73 -12.75 -5.69 -0.76
N ARG A 74 -12.91 -6.80 -0.03
CA ARG A 74 -13.93 -7.82 -0.33
C ARG A 74 -15.30 -7.50 0.25
N THR A 75 -15.34 -6.79 1.37
CA THR A 75 -16.55 -6.68 2.19
C THR A 75 -16.88 -5.24 2.50
N ASP A 76 -16.00 -4.50 3.18
CA ASP A 76 -16.37 -3.19 3.73
C ASP A 76 -16.61 -2.13 2.65
N ILE A 77 -15.66 -1.96 1.73
CA ILE A 77 -15.79 -0.96 0.67
C ILE A 77 -17.02 -1.27 -0.21
N PRO A 78 -17.23 -2.50 -0.73
CA PRO A 78 -18.43 -2.83 -1.49
C PRO A 78 -19.73 -2.57 -0.71
N ALA A 79 -19.78 -2.92 0.58
CA ALA A 79 -20.98 -2.74 1.41
C ALA A 79 -21.34 -1.26 1.62
N ILE A 80 -20.34 -0.39 1.79
CA ILE A 80 -20.54 1.06 1.91
C ILE A 80 -20.96 1.65 0.55
N VAL A 81 -20.24 1.30 -0.51
CA VAL A 81 -20.46 1.88 -1.85
C VAL A 81 -21.81 1.45 -2.45
N ALA A 82 -22.34 0.28 -2.10
CA ALA A 82 -23.67 -0.15 -2.53
C ALA A 82 -24.80 0.84 -2.17
N LYS A 83 -24.59 1.73 -1.20
CA LYS A 83 -25.53 2.80 -0.81
C LYS A 83 -25.48 4.02 -1.75
N TYR A 84 -24.49 4.13 -2.63
CA TYR A 84 -24.21 5.29 -3.48
C TYR A 84 -24.13 4.90 -4.97
N PRO A 85 -25.26 4.92 -5.72
CA PRO A 85 -25.33 4.35 -7.08
C PRO A 85 -24.41 4.96 -8.13
N GLN A 86 -23.88 6.17 -7.91
CA GLN A 86 -22.98 6.83 -8.86
C GLN A 86 -21.50 6.68 -8.49
N VAL A 87 -21.21 6.20 -7.28
CA VAL A 87 -19.84 5.95 -6.81
C VAL A 87 -19.29 4.71 -7.51
N ARG A 88 -18.02 4.80 -7.89
CA ARG A 88 -17.28 3.71 -8.51
C ARG A 88 -16.05 3.39 -7.68
N VAL A 89 -15.53 2.17 -7.80
CA VAL A 89 -14.39 1.69 -7.01
C VAL A 89 -13.39 1.06 -7.95
N THR A 90 -12.16 1.53 -7.90
CA THR A 90 -11.06 0.92 -8.66
C THR A 90 -10.60 -0.37 -7.97
N PRO A 91 -9.86 -1.25 -8.66
CA PRO A 91 -9.04 -2.24 -7.97
C PRO A 91 -8.10 -1.57 -6.95
N GLN A 92 -7.72 -2.31 -5.90
CA GLN A 92 -6.70 -1.85 -4.95
C GLN A 92 -5.33 -1.64 -5.62
N LEU A 93 -4.38 -1.06 -4.89
CA LEU A 93 -3.07 -0.73 -5.45
C LEU A 93 -2.22 -1.96 -5.76
N GLY A 94 -2.21 -2.98 -4.91
CA GLY A 94 -1.28 -4.10 -5.08
C GLY A 94 -1.95 -5.45 -5.32
N PRO A 95 -1.20 -6.39 -5.92
CA PRO A 95 0.20 -6.30 -6.35
C PRO A 95 0.39 -5.57 -7.70
N GLU A 96 1.38 -4.69 -7.82
CA GLU A 96 1.65 -3.88 -9.03
C GLU A 96 3.14 -3.53 -9.18
N ARG A 97 3.64 -3.41 -10.42
CA ARG A 97 5.05 -3.09 -10.73
C ARG A 97 5.52 -1.76 -10.10
N ALA A 98 4.64 -0.77 -10.01
CA ALA A 98 4.92 0.51 -9.39
C ALA A 98 5.23 0.40 -7.89
N LEU A 99 4.62 -0.56 -7.18
CA LEU A 99 4.94 -0.84 -5.79
C LEU A 99 6.34 -1.45 -5.66
N SER A 100 6.70 -2.37 -6.55
CA SER A 100 8.05 -2.98 -6.58
C SER A 100 9.14 -1.96 -6.90
N GLN A 101 8.88 -1.00 -7.79
CA GLN A 101 9.80 0.13 -8.05
C GLN A 101 9.99 1.02 -6.82
N ALA A 102 8.92 1.30 -6.07
CA ALA A 102 9.01 2.01 -4.80
C ALA A 102 9.82 1.21 -3.78
N LEU A 103 9.59 -0.10 -3.67
CA LEU A 103 10.34 -0.99 -2.76
C LEU A 103 11.83 -1.05 -3.11
N LEU A 104 12.19 -1.11 -4.39
CA LEU A 104 13.59 -1.04 -4.86
C LEU A 104 14.25 0.26 -4.38
N THR A 105 13.56 1.39 -4.51
CA THR A 105 14.04 2.68 -4.00
C THR A 105 14.20 2.67 -2.48
N ARG A 106 13.27 2.05 -1.73
CA ARG A 106 13.36 1.94 -0.27
C ARG A 106 14.49 1.02 0.19
N LEU A 107 14.78 -0.05 -0.54
CA LEU A 107 15.90 -0.95 -0.23
C LEU A 107 17.26 -0.24 -0.29
N GLN A 108 17.40 0.78 -1.14
CA GLN A 108 18.61 1.62 -1.18
C GLN A 108 18.72 2.58 0.02
N GLN A 109 17.65 2.75 0.80
CA GLN A 109 17.56 3.67 1.92
C GLN A 109 17.72 2.96 3.29
N THR A 110 18.12 1.68 3.30
CA THR A 110 18.41 0.96 4.54
C THR A 110 19.54 1.66 5.31
N LYS A 111 19.48 1.54 6.64
CA LYS A 111 20.53 2.06 7.54
C LYS A 111 20.99 0.93 8.46
N PRO A 112 22.25 0.46 8.36
CA PRO A 112 23.27 0.90 7.39
C PRO A 112 22.90 0.52 5.93
N PRO A 113 23.52 1.17 4.93
CA PRO A 113 23.43 0.72 3.54
C PRO A 113 23.95 -0.72 3.41
N VAL A 114 23.30 -1.54 2.56
CA VAL A 114 23.70 -2.93 2.33
C VAL A 114 23.68 -3.33 0.86
N ALA A 115 24.46 -4.36 0.55
CA ALA A 115 24.41 -5.10 -0.71
C ALA A 115 23.90 -6.52 -0.39
N PRO A 116 22.57 -6.72 -0.31
CA PRO A 116 22.02 -8.01 0.11
C PRO A 116 22.20 -9.08 -0.97
N ARG A 117 22.22 -10.35 -0.57
CA ARG A 117 22.19 -11.52 -1.49
C ARG A 117 20.79 -12.10 -1.66
N SER A 118 19.85 -11.69 -0.80
CA SER A 118 18.43 -12.07 -0.86
C SER A 118 17.56 -10.97 -0.25
N ILE A 119 16.25 -11.01 -0.50
CA ILE A 119 15.29 -10.04 0.04
C ILE A 119 14.17 -10.79 0.77
N ALA A 120 13.86 -10.36 1.98
CA ALA A 120 12.64 -10.71 2.68
C ALA A 120 11.60 -9.61 2.42
N LEU A 121 10.59 -9.89 1.60
CA LEU A 121 9.45 -8.99 1.39
C LEU A 121 8.41 -9.25 2.48
N VAL A 122 8.29 -8.36 3.46
CA VAL A 122 7.48 -8.60 4.66
C VAL A 122 6.21 -7.75 4.67
N ALA A 123 5.05 -8.42 4.70
CA ALA A 123 3.72 -7.81 4.78
C ALA A 123 3.08 -7.95 6.18
N GLY A 124 1.99 -7.21 6.41
CA GLY A 124 1.20 -7.23 7.65
C GLY A 124 0.63 -8.59 8.05
N GLY A 125 0.37 -9.46 7.06
CA GLY A 125 -0.43 -10.67 7.23
C GLY A 125 -1.92 -10.42 6.97
N SER A 126 -2.65 -11.49 6.63
CA SER A 126 -4.08 -11.48 6.35
C SER A 126 -4.65 -12.87 6.62
N THR A 127 -5.94 -12.94 6.96
CA THR A 127 -6.70 -14.20 7.04
C THR A 127 -7.38 -14.56 5.73
N VAL A 128 -7.30 -13.69 4.72
CA VAL A 128 -7.84 -13.89 3.36
C VAL A 128 -6.79 -14.63 2.53
N ALA A 129 -7.17 -15.74 1.89
CA ALA A 129 -6.24 -16.62 1.19
C ALA A 129 -5.55 -15.93 0.01
N GLU A 130 -6.29 -15.11 -0.74
CA GLU A 130 -5.82 -14.36 -1.90
C GLU A 130 -4.71 -13.36 -1.55
N ALA A 131 -4.62 -12.93 -0.29
CA ALA A 131 -3.53 -12.07 0.16
C ALA A 131 -2.16 -12.76 0.08
N ALA A 132 -2.12 -14.09 0.21
CA ALA A 132 -0.89 -14.86 0.06
C ALA A 132 -0.46 -14.91 -1.42
N ASP A 133 -1.43 -15.06 -2.33
CA ASP A 133 -1.17 -15.03 -3.78
C ASP A 133 -0.68 -13.64 -4.21
N ASP A 134 -1.29 -12.57 -3.67
CA ASP A 134 -0.86 -11.18 -3.92
C ASP A 134 0.57 -10.94 -3.44
N LEU A 135 0.92 -11.44 -2.25
CA LEU A 135 2.27 -11.31 -1.71
C LEU A 135 3.29 -12.13 -2.54
N ALA A 136 2.91 -13.32 -3.00
CA ALA A 136 3.75 -14.14 -3.87
C ALA A 136 3.99 -13.44 -5.22
N ALA A 137 2.96 -12.82 -5.80
CA ALA A 137 3.08 -12.04 -7.03
C ALA A 137 3.99 -10.81 -6.84
N ALA A 138 3.83 -10.06 -5.74
CA ALA A 138 4.70 -8.93 -5.41
C ALA A 138 6.16 -9.36 -5.20
N ALA A 139 6.39 -10.51 -4.55
CA ALA A 139 7.73 -11.07 -4.37
C ALA A 139 8.37 -11.46 -5.71
N ALA A 140 7.61 -12.11 -6.60
CA ALA A 140 8.08 -12.48 -7.93
C ALA A 140 8.45 -11.26 -8.78
N ASP A 141 7.61 -10.22 -8.77
CA ASP A 141 7.87 -8.98 -9.52
C ASP A 141 9.10 -8.22 -8.98
N LEU A 142 9.27 -8.16 -7.65
CA LEU A 142 10.46 -7.57 -7.04
C LEU A 142 11.72 -8.41 -7.34
N ALA A 143 11.61 -9.74 -7.43
CA ALA A 143 12.72 -10.61 -7.80
C ALA A 143 13.18 -10.35 -9.23
N GLU A 144 12.23 -10.18 -10.16
CA GLU A 144 12.54 -9.80 -11.55
C GLU A 144 13.27 -8.46 -11.62
N LEU A 145 12.80 -7.45 -10.89
CA LEU A 145 13.42 -6.12 -10.88
C LEU A 145 14.81 -6.08 -10.26
N THR A 146 15.04 -6.86 -9.20
CA THR A 146 16.28 -6.82 -8.42
C THR A 146 17.33 -7.81 -8.93
N GLY A 147 16.91 -8.87 -9.62
CA GLY A 147 17.76 -10.00 -9.96
C GLY A 147 18.19 -10.83 -8.74
N LEU A 148 17.55 -10.63 -7.58
CA LEU A 148 17.84 -11.34 -6.33
C LEU A 148 16.71 -12.31 -5.96
N PRO A 149 17.01 -13.38 -5.22
CA PRO A 149 15.98 -14.20 -4.58
C PRO A 149 15.12 -13.34 -3.63
N VAL A 150 13.81 -13.34 -3.80
CA VAL A 150 12.85 -12.66 -2.92
C VAL A 150 11.91 -13.68 -2.30
N GLN A 151 11.81 -13.67 -0.98
CA GLN A 151 10.84 -14.48 -0.24
C GLN A 151 9.76 -13.58 0.37
N GLY A 152 8.49 -13.85 0.02
CA GLY A 152 7.34 -13.24 0.67
C GLY A 152 7.11 -13.82 2.06
N LEU A 153 7.05 -12.96 3.09
CA LEU A 153 6.84 -13.31 4.49
C LEU A 153 5.79 -12.41 5.12
N THR A 154 5.19 -12.83 6.23
CA THR A 154 4.19 -12.05 6.97
C THR A 154 4.63 -11.83 8.42
N LEU A 155 4.06 -10.80 9.08
CA LEU A 155 4.26 -10.52 10.50
C LEU A 155 3.53 -11.55 11.39
N GLY A 156 3.97 -12.80 11.33
CA GLY A 156 3.43 -13.92 12.10
C GLY A 156 4.51 -14.66 12.91
N ASP A 157 4.07 -15.71 13.60
CA ASP A 157 4.94 -16.59 14.38
C ASP A 157 5.86 -17.34 13.41
N GLY A 158 7.17 -17.03 13.48
CA GLY A 158 8.19 -17.62 12.61
C GLY A 158 8.94 -16.63 11.73
N LEU A 159 8.51 -15.36 11.63
CA LEU A 159 9.22 -14.34 10.82
C LEU A 159 10.72 -14.27 11.14
N THR A 160 11.07 -14.20 12.44
CA THR A 160 12.48 -14.14 12.89
C THR A 160 13.29 -15.34 12.41
N ALA A 161 12.75 -16.56 12.53
CA ALA A 161 13.44 -17.77 12.08
C ALA A 161 13.56 -17.81 10.54
N ALA A 162 12.51 -17.39 9.83
CA ALA A 162 12.52 -17.33 8.37
C ALA A 162 13.55 -16.32 7.84
N VAL A 163 13.61 -15.11 8.42
CA VAL A 163 14.62 -14.10 8.03
C VAL A 163 16.03 -14.59 8.36
N ALA A 164 16.23 -15.21 9.53
CA ALA A 164 17.54 -15.74 9.92
C ALA A 164 18.05 -16.89 9.03
N ALA A 165 17.16 -17.59 8.33
CA ALA A 165 17.52 -18.67 7.41
C ALA A 165 17.96 -18.18 6.02
N LEU A 166 17.77 -16.90 5.70
CA LEU A 166 18.15 -16.32 4.42
C LEU A 166 19.65 -15.96 4.37
N ASP A 167 20.27 -16.09 3.20
CA ASP A 167 21.66 -15.67 2.96
C ASP A 167 21.72 -14.15 2.78
N GLN A 168 22.28 -13.45 3.78
CA GLN A 168 22.51 -12.00 3.80
C GLN A 168 21.30 -11.19 3.31
N PRO A 169 20.14 -11.30 3.97
CA PRO A 169 18.92 -10.64 3.54
C PRO A 169 18.92 -9.13 3.84
N ALA A 170 18.25 -8.36 2.98
CA ALA A 170 17.63 -7.09 3.37
C ALA A 170 16.11 -7.28 3.48
N VAL A 171 15.47 -6.55 4.40
CA VAL A 171 14.01 -6.60 4.56
C VAL A 171 13.37 -5.47 3.78
N ALA A 172 12.56 -5.83 2.78
CA ALA A 172 11.68 -4.92 2.06
C ALA A 172 10.33 -4.82 2.79
N THR A 173 9.97 -3.62 3.25
CA THR A 173 8.75 -3.39 4.02
C THR A 173 7.54 -3.24 3.11
N TYR A 174 6.73 -4.30 2.97
CA TYR A 174 5.48 -4.27 2.20
C TYR A 174 4.32 -3.68 3.03
N LEU A 175 4.51 -2.44 3.46
CA LEU A 175 3.54 -1.64 4.21
C LEU A 175 3.53 -0.22 3.63
N LEU A 176 2.34 0.38 3.49
CA LEU A 176 2.22 1.71 2.88
C LEU A 176 2.66 2.83 3.82
N ALA A 177 2.43 2.70 5.11
CA ALA A 177 2.71 3.74 6.10
C ALA A 177 3.20 3.17 7.42
N GLU A 178 3.84 4.00 8.23
CA GLU A 178 4.30 3.65 9.57
C GLU A 178 3.12 3.34 10.50
N GLY A 179 3.35 2.46 11.46
CA GLY A 179 2.32 2.01 12.38
C GLY A 179 2.77 0.81 13.19
N PHE A 180 1.81 0.20 13.88
CA PHE A 180 2.05 -0.98 14.72
C PHE A 180 2.84 -2.09 13.99
N PHE A 181 2.43 -2.43 12.77
CA PHE A 181 3.09 -3.47 11.97
C PHE A 181 4.54 -3.11 11.62
N PHE A 182 4.82 -1.86 11.27
CA PHE A 182 6.17 -1.42 10.96
C PHE A 182 7.07 -1.44 12.22
N THR A 183 6.57 -0.94 13.36
CA THR A 183 7.29 -1.02 14.64
C THR A 183 7.59 -2.48 15.04
N ARG A 184 6.61 -3.36 14.85
CA ARG A 184 6.77 -4.80 15.13
C ARG A 184 7.80 -5.44 14.20
N LEU A 185 7.77 -5.12 12.91
CA LEU A 185 8.77 -5.59 11.93
C LEU A 185 10.18 -5.19 12.35
N GLN A 186 10.39 -3.90 12.64
CA GLN A 186 11.69 -3.40 13.08
C GLN A 186 12.18 -4.12 14.32
N THR A 187 11.28 -4.38 15.28
CA THR A 187 11.60 -5.11 16.50
C THR A 187 12.03 -6.55 16.22
N LEU A 188 11.26 -7.28 15.40
CA LEU A 188 11.49 -8.69 15.11
C LEU A 188 12.74 -8.95 14.24
N CYS A 189 13.10 -7.99 13.39
CA CYS A 189 14.26 -8.07 12.50
C CYS A 189 15.52 -7.38 13.08
N SER A 190 15.42 -6.76 14.26
CA SER A 190 16.55 -6.10 14.92
C SER A 190 17.70 -7.08 15.13
N GLY A 191 18.87 -6.76 14.58
CA GLY A 191 20.06 -7.61 14.64
C GLY A 191 20.09 -8.79 13.67
N LEU A 192 19.02 -9.01 12.89
CA LEU A 192 18.96 -10.06 11.87
C LEU A 192 19.27 -9.53 10.48
N ALA A 193 18.62 -8.43 10.11
CA ALA A 193 18.67 -7.86 8.77
C ALA A 193 18.31 -6.37 8.80
N PRO A 194 18.93 -5.51 7.97
CA PRO A 194 18.50 -4.13 7.83
C PRO A 194 17.09 -4.04 7.25
N VAL A 195 16.25 -3.21 7.87
CA VAL A 195 14.87 -3.00 7.48
C VAL A 195 14.74 -1.70 6.68
N ALA A 196 14.27 -1.83 5.44
CA ALA A 196 13.98 -0.67 4.59
C ALA A 196 12.78 0.12 5.14
N PRO A 197 12.70 1.43 4.89
CA PRO A 197 11.50 2.21 5.22
C PRO A 197 10.24 1.67 4.54
N VAL A 198 9.07 2.08 5.03
CA VAL A 198 7.77 1.82 4.38
C VAL A 198 7.75 2.34 2.94
N ILE A 199 6.86 1.79 2.10
CA ILE A 199 6.66 2.26 0.71
C ILE A 199 6.42 3.78 0.70
N GLY A 200 5.47 4.22 1.52
CA GLY A 200 5.23 5.62 1.81
C GLY A 200 4.79 6.45 0.60
N ALA A 201 4.87 7.77 0.76
CA ALA A 201 4.69 8.71 -0.33
C ALA A 201 5.85 8.56 -1.33
N HIS A 202 5.58 7.95 -2.46
CA HIS A 202 6.52 7.70 -3.55
C HIS A 202 5.85 8.07 -4.89
N PRO A 203 6.56 8.72 -5.84
CA PRO A 203 5.98 9.14 -7.12
C PRO A 203 5.28 7.99 -7.88
N GLU A 204 5.91 6.82 -7.99
CA GLU A 204 5.28 5.66 -8.65
C GLU A 204 3.95 5.23 -8.02
N VAL A 205 3.78 5.42 -6.71
CA VAL A 205 2.53 5.10 -6.00
C VAL A 205 1.47 6.16 -6.30
N ALA A 206 1.85 7.44 -6.32
CA ALA A 206 0.94 8.53 -6.69
C ALA A 206 0.47 8.38 -8.15
N SER A 207 1.39 8.11 -9.07
CA SER A 207 1.06 7.85 -10.47
C SER A 207 0.22 6.58 -10.64
N LEU A 208 0.43 5.53 -9.84
CA LEU A 208 -0.44 4.34 -9.84
C LEU A 208 -1.88 4.68 -9.41
N VAL A 209 -2.05 5.49 -8.36
CA VAL A 209 -3.38 5.94 -7.90
C VAL A 209 -4.10 6.70 -9.03
N LEU A 210 -3.38 7.58 -9.72
CA LEU A 210 -3.94 8.35 -10.83
C LEU A 210 -4.28 7.46 -12.03
N ARG A 211 -3.44 6.47 -12.37
CA ARG A 211 -3.76 5.49 -13.42
C ARG A 211 -5.03 4.71 -13.11
N ARG A 212 -5.17 4.19 -11.88
CA ARG A 212 -6.39 3.50 -11.43
C ARG A 212 -7.64 4.37 -11.61
N TYR A 213 -7.52 5.66 -11.26
CA TYR A 213 -8.58 6.63 -11.44
C TYR A 213 -8.90 6.87 -12.93
N ASP A 214 -7.89 7.12 -13.76
CA ASP A 214 -8.07 7.43 -15.18
C ASP A 214 -8.63 6.22 -15.97
N ASP A 215 -8.23 4.99 -15.62
CA ASP A 215 -8.80 3.75 -16.18
C ASP A 215 -10.31 3.66 -15.90
N GLU A 216 -10.72 3.99 -14.68
CA GLU A 216 -12.13 3.99 -14.24
C GLU A 216 -12.96 5.14 -14.82
N VAL A 217 -12.32 6.27 -15.17
CA VAL A 217 -12.96 7.32 -15.96
C VAL A 217 -13.18 6.84 -17.40
N SER A 218 -12.18 6.19 -17.98
CA SER A 218 -12.17 5.77 -19.39
C SER A 218 -13.12 4.61 -19.67
N ALA A 219 -13.33 3.70 -18.72
CA ALA A 219 -14.28 2.58 -18.83
C ALA A 219 -15.75 3.01 -19.04
N ARG A 220 -16.05 4.30 -18.90
CA ARG A 220 -17.39 4.89 -19.03
C ARG A 220 -17.59 5.73 -20.31
N LEU A 221 -16.53 5.93 -21.11
CA LEU A 221 -16.60 6.54 -22.44
C LEU A 221 -16.93 5.49 -23.51
#